data_AF-A0AAU3DLK9-F1
#
_entry.id   AF-A0AAU3DLK9-F1
#
_cell.length_a   1.000
_cell.length_b   1.000
_cell.length_c   1.000
_cell.angle_alpha   90.00
_cell.angle_beta   90.00
_cell.angle_gamma   90.00
#
_symmetry.space_group_name_H-M   'P 1'
#
loop_
_entity.id
_entity.type
_entity.pdbx_description
1 polymer ?
#
loop_
_entity_poly.entity_id
_entity_poly.type
_entity_poly.pdbx_seq_one_letter_code
_entity_poly.pdbx_strand_id
1 'polypeptide(L)'
;MTAIRSLAEFGSSAAIGPLRCGASLSDITAILGPPWDIGRVSKRRRWPHLFSYGDAELCVCRCRRVTMISVQTWRETVELPIPGTEKRATFTGPLTHSQITAELSTMGCRFNPVTLHQPPGQTALQVEATGVTFTFRTEAGSEPLLTNAGHWSTTHTCPPHPTHAPDDGFGA
;
A
#
# COMPACT_ATOMS: atom_id res chain seq x y z
N MET A 1 -12.22 13.62 5.52
CA MET A 1 -11.56 12.30 5.61
C MET A 1 -10.20 12.51 6.27
N THR A 2 -9.78 11.64 7.19
CA THR A 2 -8.47 11.73 7.89
C THR A 2 -7.56 10.59 7.41
N ALA A 3 -6.25 10.70 7.60
CA ALA A 3 -5.32 9.60 7.30
C ALA A 3 -5.70 8.32 8.03
N ILE A 4 -6.04 8.43 9.32
CA ILE A 4 -6.48 7.30 10.16
C ILE A 4 -7.67 6.59 9.52
N ARG A 5 -8.68 7.35 9.06
CA ARG A 5 -9.85 6.77 8.40
C ARG A 5 -9.48 6.07 7.09
N SER A 6 -8.69 6.71 6.24
CA SER A 6 -8.26 6.12 4.96
C SER A 6 -7.42 4.85 5.16
N LEU A 7 -6.57 4.82 6.19
CA LEU A 7 -5.77 3.64 6.55
C LEU A 7 -6.63 2.53 7.14
N ALA A 8 -7.63 2.84 7.97
CA ALA A 8 -8.57 1.85 8.46
C ALA A 8 -9.46 1.29 7.33
N GLU A 9 -9.88 2.14 6.39
CA GLU A 9 -10.58 1.72 5.17
C GLU A 9 -9.72 0.80 4.32
N PHE A 10 -8.43 1.09 4.19
CA PHE A 10 -7.46 0.19 3.56
C PHE A 10 -7.38 -1.14 4.32
N GLY A 11 -7.29 -1.12 5.65
CA GLY A 11 -7.34 -2.31 6.50
C GLY A 11 -8.60 -3.15 6.25
N SER A 12 -9.75 -2.51 6.12
CA SER A 12 -11.05 -3.18 5.93
C SER A 12 -11.25 -3.77 4.53
N SER A 13 -10.63 -3.19 3.51
CA SER A 13 -10.95 -3.48 2.10
C SER A 13 -9.77 -4.01 1.27
N ALA A 14 -8.55 -3.94 1.80
CA ALA A 14 -7.31 -4.13 1.05
C ALA A 14 -7.15 -3.18 -0.15
N ALA A 15 -7.86 -2.05 -0.17
CA ALA A 15 -7.83 -1.09 -1.26
C ALA A 15 -7.71 0.38 -0.79
N ILE A 16 -7.04 1.20 -1.59
CA ILE A 16 -6.99 2.67 -1.45
C ILE A 16 -7.52 3.25 -2.77
N GLY A 17 -8.80 3.60 -2.82
CA GLY A 17 -9.45 3.98 -4.07
C GLY A 17 -9.32 2.86 -5.13
N PRO A 18 -8.76 3.13 -6.33
CA PRO A 18 -8.56 2.10 -7.35
C PRO A 18 -7.35 1.19 -7.08
N LEU A 19 -6.50 1.54 -6.10
CA LEU A 19 -5.31 0.77 -5.75
C LEU A 19 -5.73 -0.48 -4.98
N ARG A 20 -5.63 -1.65 -5.60
CA ARG A 20 -5.80 -2.96 -4.94
C ARG A 20 -4.93 -4.02 -5.60
N CYS A 21 -4.51 -5.03 -4.85
CA CYS A 21 -3.83 -6.18 -5.45
C CYS A 21 -4.68 -6.79 -6.57
N GLY A 22 -4.02 -7.16 -7.66
CA GLY A 22 -4.64 -7.68 -8.88
C GLY A 22 -5.16 -6.63 -9.86
N ALA A 23 -5.31 -5.36 -9.46
CA ALA A 23 -5.69 -4.29 -10.40
C ALA A 23 -4.62 -4.08 -11.48
N SER A 24 -5.05 -3.74 -12.70
CA SER A 24 -4.15 -3.41 -13.81
C SER A 24 -3.60 -1.99 -13.64
N LEU A 25 -2.31 -1.81 -13.94
CA LEU A 25 -1.69 -0.49 -13.98
C LEU A 25 -2.40 0.45 -14.96
N SER A 26 -2.88 -0.07 -16.11
CA SER A 26 -3.64 0.71 -17.10
C SER A 26 -4.92 1.30 -16.51
N ASP A 27 -5.66 0.49 -15.74
CA ASP A 27 -6.97 0.88 -15.21
C ASP A 27 -6.80 1.90 -14.09
N ILE A 28 -5.73 1.75 -13.28
CA ILE A 28 -5.37 2.73 -12.26
C ILE A 28 -4.98 4.05 -12.92
N THR A 29 -4.10 4.00 -13.93
CA THR A 29 -3.63 5.20 -14.65
C THR A 29 -4.76 5.95 -15.35
N ALA A 30 -5.77 5.23 -15.87
CA ALA A 30 -6.95 5.84 -16.47
C ALA A 30 -7.80 6.65 -15.47
N ILE A 31 -7.67 6.37 -14.17
CA ILE A 31 -8.45 7.03 -13.10
C ILE A 31 -7.62 8.10 -12.37
N LEU A 32 -6.34 7.81 -12.10
CA LEU A 32 -5.47 8.64 -11.26
C LEU A 32 -4.43 9.44 -12.04
N GLY A 33 -4.37 9.28 -13.36
CA GLY A 33 -3.25 9.76 -14.18
C GLY A 33 -2.01 8.87 -14.02
N PRO A 34 -0.89 9.20 -14.71
CA PRO A 34 0.32 8.40 -14.65
C PRO A 34 0.94 8.40 -13.24
N PRO A 35 1.43 7.24 -12.75
CA PRO A 35 2.13 7.20 -11.47
C PRO A 35 3.53 7.80 -11.57
N TRP A 36 4.13 8.08 -10.42
CA TRP A 36 5.57 8.31 -10.35
C TRP A 36 6.32 6.98 -10.50
N ASP A 37 7.35 6.96 -11.35
CA ASP A 37 8.24 5.82 -11.52
C ASP A 37 9.36 5.84 -10.46
N ILE A 38 9.32 4.88 -9.53
CA ILE A 38 10.37 4.71 -8.50
C ILE A 38 11.54 3.90 -9.07
N GLY A 39 11.27 3.00 -10.01
CA GLY A 39 12.25 2.13 -10.61
C GLY A 39 12.09 0.65 -10.29
N ARG A 40 13.08 -0.12 -10.72
CA ARG A 40 13.05 -1.60 -10.67
C ARG A 40 13.34 -2.11 -9.26
N VAL A 41 12.61 -3.13 -8.83
CA VAL A 41 12.91 -3.85 -7.58
C VAL A 41 14.25 -4.58 -7.65
N SER A 42 14.65 -5.03 -8.85
CA SER A 42 15.91 -5.74 -9.08
C SER A 42 16.76 -5.02 -10.13
N LYS A 43 18.08 -4.93 -9.88
CA LYS A 43 19.03 -4.48 -10.91
C LYS A 43 19.08 -5.40 -12.13
N ARG A 44 18.71 -6.69 -11.98
CA ARG A 44 18.84 -7.71 -13.03
C ARG A 44 17.61 -7.88 -13.90
N ARG A 45 16.44 -7.46 -13.44
CA ARG A 45 15.16 -7.66 -14.14
C ARG A 45 14.40 -6.35 -14.24
N ARG A 46 13.71 -6.12 -15.36
CA ARG A 46 12.83 -4.96 -15.54
C ARG A 46 11.61 -5.01 -14.62
N TRP A 47 11.17 -6.23 -14.31
CA TRP A 47 10.00 -6.51 -13.49
C TRP A 47 10.37 -7.45 -12.32
N PRO A 48 9.68 -7.34 -11.16
CA PRO A 48 8.66 -6.34 -10.85
C PRO A 48 9.22 -4.92 -10.71
N HIS A 49 8.34 -3.93 -10.83
CA HIS A 49 8.66 -2.50 -10.86
C HIS A 49 7.88 -1.76 -9.78
N LEU A 50 8.48 -0.71 -9.21
CA LEU A 50 7.86 0.12 -8.19
C LEU A 50 7.32 1.41 -8.80
N PHE A 51 6.10 1.74 -8.41
CA PHE A 51 5.42 2.98 -8.76
C PHE A 51 4.85 3.63 -7.50
N SER A 52 4.53 4.92 -7.53
CA SER A 52 3.78 5.54 -6.45
C SER A 52 2.74 6.55 -6.88
N TYR A 53 1.73 6.70 -6.02
CA TYR A 53 0.81 7.82 -6.00
C TYR A 53 0.89 8.49 -4.63
N GLY A 54 1.74 9.51 -4.49
CA GLY A 54 2.08 10.08 -3.18
C GLY A 54 2.88 9.07 -2.37
N ASP A 55 2.44 8.81 -1.13
CA ASP A 55 3.07 7.85 -0.22
C ASP A 55 2.51 6.42 -0.36
N ALA A 56 1.55 6.20 -1.27
CA ALA A 56 1.10 4.86 -1.66
C ALA A 56 1.99 4.29 -2.77
N GLU A 57 2.88 3.37 -2.40
CA GLU A 57 3.74 2.61 -3.30
C GLU A 57 3.07 1.33 -3.79
N LEU A 58 3.34 0.98 -5.05
CA LEU A 58 2.82 -0.19 -5.73
C LEU A 58 4.00 -1.01 -6.27
N CYS A 59 4.02 -2.30 -5.95
CA CYS A 59 4.84 -3.25 -6.70
C CYS A 59 4.00 -3.87 -7.80
N VAL A 60 4.42 -3.69 -9.04
CA VAL A 60 3.69 -4.15 -10.24
C VAL A 60 4.48 -5.27 -10.89
N CYS A 61 3.77 -6.35 -11.22
CA CYS A 61 4.35 -7.52 -11.88
C CYS A 61 4.55 -7.29 -13.39
N ARG A 62 5.30 -8.19 -14.05
CA ARG A 62 5.46 -8.22 -15.51
C ARG A 62 4.14 -8.31 -16.28
N CYS A 63 3.06 -8.78 -15.67
CA CYS A 63 1.73 -8.80 -16.29
C CYS A 63 0.94 -7.50 -16.06
N ARG A 64 1.59 -6.47 -15.50
CA ARG A 64 1.07 -5.13 -15.19
C ARG A 64 -0.01 -5.11 -14.13
N ARG A 65 -0.10 -6.17 -13.33
CA ARG A 65 -0.96 -6.22 -12.15
C ARG A 65 -0.21 -5.85 -10.88
N VAL A 66 -0.88 -5.11 -10.01
CA VAL A 66 -0.39 -4.78 -8.66
C VAL A 66 -0.28 -6.07 -7.83
N THR A 67 0.86 -6.29 -7.21
CA THR A 67 1.13 -7.44 -6.32
C THR A 67 1.39 -7.03 -4.88
N MET A 68 1.73 -5.76 -4.65
CA MET A 68 1.84 -5.20 -3.31
C MET A 68 1.43 -3.74 -3.33
N ILE A 69 0.80 -3.32 -2.24
CA ILE A 69 0.52 -1.93 -1.90
C ILE A 69 1.18 -1.66 -0.55
N SER A 70 1.88 -0.54 -0.44
CA SER A 70 2.55 -0.12 0.79
C SER A 70 2.39 1.38 0.96
N VAL A 71 1.84 1.82 2.08
CA VAL A 71 1.74 3.23 2.45
C VAL A 71 2.87 3.55 3.41
N GLN A 72 3.78 4.42 2.99
CA GLN A 72 4.90 4.88 3.80
C GLN A 72 4.43 6.02 4.72
N THR A 73 4.44 5.80 6.03
CA THR A 73 3.89 6.78 7.01
C THR A 73 4.94 7.37 7.94
N TRP A 74 6.22 7.12 7.66
CA TRP A 74 7.33 7.63 8.47
C TRP A 74 7.70 9.10 8.18
N ARG A 75 7.11 9.70 7.15
CA ARG A 75 7.28 11.12 6.81
C ARG A 75 6.38 12.00 7.69
N GLU A 76 6.71 13.30 7.77
CA GLU A 76 5.92 14.28 8.52
C GLU A 76 4.48 14.44 7.99
N THR A 77 4.32 14.22 6.69
CA THR A 77 3.04 14.22 5.99
C THR A 77 2.84 12.92 5.25
N VAL A 78 1.58 12.49 5.14
CA VAL A 78 1.18 11.34 4.33
C VAL A 78 0.27 11.84 3.21
N GLU A 79 0.64 11.56 1.97
CA GLU A 79 -0.16 11.86 0.77
C GLU A 79 -0.79 10.60 0.20
N LEU A 80 -2.12 10.56 0.13
CA LEU A 80 -2.86 9.45 -0.47
C LEU A 80 -3.74 9.93 -1.64
N PRO A 81 -4.00 9.07 -2.64
CA PRO A 81 -4.98 9.36 -3.68
C PRO A 81 -6.37 9.63 -3.11
N ILE A 82 -7.05 10.65 -3.63
CA ILE A 82 -8.48 10.86 -3.37
C ILE A 82 -9.27 10.03 -4.39
N PRO A 83 -10.10 9.06 -3.96
CA PRO A 83 -10.86 8.21 -4.86
C PRO A 83 -11.66 9.02 -5.90
N GLY A 84 -11.55 8.62 -7.18
CA GLY A 84 -12.28 9.26 -8.29
C GLY A 84 -11.71 10.58 -8.77
N THR A 85 -10.51 10.97 -8.33
CA THR A 85 -9.83 12.19 -8.80
C THR A 85 -8.32 11.95 -8.99
N GLU A 86 -7.67 12.79 -9.79
CA GLU A 86 -6.20 12.83 -9.89
C GLU A 86 -5.53 13.56 -8.70
N LYS A 87 -6.33 14.07 -7.75
CA LYS A 87 -5.83 14.82 -6.60
C LYS A 87 -5.38 13.89 -5.48
N ARG A 88 -4.49 14.42 -4.64
CA ARG A 88 -4.00 13.78 -3.42
C ARG A 88 -4.50 14.54 -2.20
N ALA A 89 -4.80 13.81 -1.13
CA ALA A 89 -5.04 14.38 0.19
C ALA A 89 -3.76 14.28 1.00
N THR A 90 -3.34 15.41 1.56
CA THR A 90 -2.19 15.49 2.46
C THR A 90 -2.70 15.47 3.90
N PHE A 91 -2.13 14.58 4.70
CA PHE A 91 -2.44 14.44 6.12
C PHE A 91 -1.20 14.71 6.95
N THR A 92 -1.38 15.38 8.08
CA THR A 92 -0.31 15.76 9.01
C THR A 92 -0.53 15.12 10.37
N GLY A 93 0.56 14.86 11.07
CA GLY A 93 0.53 14.46 12.49
C GLY A 93 0.82 12.98 12.70
N PRO A 94 1.09 12.59 13.95
CA PRO A 94 1.47 11.23 14.28
C PRO A 94 0.29 10.28 14.04
N LEU A 95 0.59 9.14 13.42
CA LEU A 95 -0.35 8.04 13.23
C LEU A 95 -0.07 6.99 14.29
N THR A 96 -0.81 7.04 15.39
CA THR A 96 -0.51 6.21 16.55
C THR A 96 -1.20 4.84 16.49
N HIS A 97 -0.65 3.89 17.24
CA HIS A 97 -1.26 2.57 17.39
C HIS A 97 -2.70 2.65 17.92
N SER A 98 -2.97 3.46 18.96
CA SER A 98 -4.32 3.54 19.54
C SER A 98 -5.34 4.13 18.56
N GLN A 99 -4.94 5.12 17.77
CA GLN A 99 -5.80 5.73 16.74
C GLN A 99 -6.17 4.72 15.65
N ILE A 100 -5.18 3.97 15.14
CA ILE A 100 -5.41 2.96 14.10
C ILE A 100 -6.30 1.82 14.62
N THR A 101 -6.02 1.29 15.80
CA THR A 101 -6.83 0.17 16.35
C THR A 101 -8.23 0.60 16.75
N ALA A 102 -8.42 1.82 17.26
CA ALA A 102 -9.74 2.36 17.55
C ALA A 102 -10.58 2.52 16.27
N GLU A 103 -9.99 3.04 15.19
CA GLU A 103 -10.70 3.21 13.93
C GLU A 103 -11.00 1.85 13.27
N LEU A 104 -10.05 0.91 13.26
CA LEU A 104 -10.29 -0.45 12.79
C LEU A 104 -11.43 -1.14 13.56
N SER A 105 -11.46 -0.97 14.89
CA SER A 105 -12.53 -1.50 15.73
C SER A 105 -13.89 -0.87 15.42
N THR A 106 -13.90 0.44 15.16
CA THR A 106 -15.11 1.19 14.75
C THR A 106 -15.64 0.69 13.40
N MET A 107 -14.75 0.24 12.51
CA MET A 107 -15.11 -0.40 11.25
C MET A 107 -15.44 -1.91 11.37
N GLY A 108 -15.43 -2.46 12.58
CA GLY A 108 -15.70 -3.89 12.82
C GLY A 108 -14.60 -4.83 12.33
N CYS A 109 -13.40 -4.32 12.06
CA CYS A 109 -12.27 -5.14 11.65
C CYS A 109 -11.71 -5.93 12.84
N ARG A 110 -11.51 -7.24 12.65
CA ARG A 110 -10.72 -8.07 13.55
C ARG A 110 -9.26 -8.03 13.14
N PHE A 111 -8.36 -7.86 14.10
CA PHE A 111 -6.92 -7.80 13.85
C PHE A 111 -6.15 -8.42 15.01
N ASN A 112 -5.01 -9.03 14.68
CA ASN A 112 -4.15 -9.68 15.66
C ASN A 112 -2.71 -9.22 15.51
N PRO A 113 -1.92 -9.21 16.60
CA PRO A 113 -0.47 -9.11 16.51
C PRO A 113 0.12 -10.24 15.67
N VAL A 114 1.11 -9.93 14.83
CA VAL A 114 1.81 -10.90 13.99
C VAL A 114 3.32 -10.67 14.01
N THR A 115 4.06 -11.76 13.81
CA THR A 115 5.52 -11.73 13.65
C THR A 115 5.84 -11.98 12.18
N LEU A 116 6.31 -10.94 11.48
CA LEU A 116 6.64 -10.95 10.05
C LEU A 116 8.14 -10.72 9.82
N HIS A 117 8.97 -11.13 10.78
CA HIS A 117 10.42 -10.87 10.77
C HIS A 117 10.77 -9.38 10.66
N GLN A 118 9.93 -8.50 11.20
CA GLN A 118 10.25 -7.08 11.31
C GLN A 118 11.54 -6.85 12.12
N PRO A 119 12.33 -5.81 11.80
CA PRO A 119 13.51 -5.44 12.58
C PRO A 119 13.18 -5.23 14.08
N PRO A 120 14.18 -5.36 14.98
CA PRO A 120 14.01 -5.02 16.38
C PRO A 120 13.44 -3.60 16.56
N GLY A 121 12.58 -3.42 17.57
CA GLY A 121 11.89 -2.14 17.80
C GLY A 121 10.70 -1.91 16.87
N GLN A 122 10.12 -2.97 16.32
CA GLN A 122 8.87 -2.91 15.57
C GLN A 122 7.87 -3.99 16.01
N THR A 123 6.59 -3.64 15.94
CA THR A 123 5.47 -4.57 16.08
C THR A 123 4.56 -4.48 14.87
N ALA A 124 3.82 -5.54 14.57
CA ALA A 124 2.88 -5.55 13.46
C ALA A 124 1.52 -6.10 13.89
N LEU A 125 0.46 -5.51 13.36
CA LEU A 125 -0.89 -6.03 13.39
C LEU A 125 -1.27 -6.51 12.00
N GLN A 126 -2.08 -7.55 11.90
CA GLN A 126 -2.70 -7.98 10.65
C GLN A 126 -4.21 -8.03 10.81
N VAL A 127 -4.92 -7.41 9.87
CA VAL A 127 -6.39 -7.53 9.77
C VAL A 127 -6.73 -8.90 9.21
N GLU A 128 -7.55 -9.67 9.92
CA GLU A 128 -7.84 -11.08 9.60
C GLU A 128 -8.48 -11.24 8.22
N ALA A 129 -9.45 -10.39 7.89
CA ALA A 129 -10.26 -10.54 6.68
C ALA A 129 -9.50 -10.24 5.39
N THR A 130 -8.54 -9.32 5.45
CA THR A 130 -7.84 -8.78 4.27
C THR A 130 -6.37 -9.14 4.22
N GLY A 131 -5.78 -9.54 5.36
CA GLY A 131 -4.35 -9.73 5.49
C GLY A 131 -3.53 -8.44 5.44
N VAL A 132 -4.17 -7.26 5.43
CA VAL A 132 -3.47 -5.97 5.50
C VAL A 132 -2.71 -5.88 6.81
N THR A 133 -1.45 -5.47 6.73
CA THR A 133 -0.55 -5.37 7.87
C THR A 133 -0.27 -3.91 8.21
N PHE A 134 -0.27 -3.58 9.49
CA PHE A 134 0.12 -2.29 10.03
C PHE A 134 1.37 -2.49 10.88
N THR A 135 2.49 -1.91 10.46
CA THR A 135 3.76 -2.00 11.16
C THR A 135 4.02 -0.71 11.92
N PHE A 136 4.35 -0.83 13.20
CA PHE A 136 4.59 0.28 14.10
C PHE A 136 6.03 0.23 14.60
N ARG A 137 6.69 1.39 14.68
CA ARG A 137 7.93 1.56 15.42
C ARG A 137 7.61 1.71 16.90
N THR A 138 8.29 0.93 17.73
CA THR A 138 8.16 0.94 19.19
C THR A 138 9.41 1.55 19.80
N GLU A 139 9.27 2.72 20.41
CA GLU A 139 10.33 3.34 21.22
C GLU A 139 9.95 3.24 22.69
N ALA A 140 10.90 2.90 23.56
CA ALA A 140 10.64 2.65 24.98
C ALA A 140 9.99 3.87 25.66
N GLY A 141 8.88 3.66 26.36
CA GLY A 141 8.16 4.71 27.08
C GLY A 141 7.30 5.63 26.21
N SER A 142 7.14 5.33 24.92
CA SER A 142 6.31 6.11 23.99
C SER A 142 5.20 5.27 23.35
N GLU A 143 4.18 5.96 22.84
CA GLU A 143 3.15 5.30 22.04
C GLU A 143 3.71 4.86 20.67
N PRO A 144 3.50 3.60 20.23
CA PRO A 144 4.00 3.15 18.94
C PRO A 144 3.41 3.95 17.77
N LEU A 145 4.27 4.30 16.81
CA LEU A 145 3.92 5.09 15.63
C LEU A 145 3.93 4.22 14.39
N LEU A 146 2.90 4.35 13.55
CA LEU A 146 2.80 3.63 12.29
C LEU A 146 3.94 4.07 11.37
N THR A 147 4.70 3.10 10.86
CA THR A 147 5.75 3.33 9.86
C THR A 147 5.32 2.89 8.47
N ASN A 148 4.48 1.87 8.39
CA ASN A 148 3.98 1.32 7.14
C ASN A 148 2.63 0.63 7.34
N ALA A 149 1.73 0.79 6.37
CA ALA A 149 0.58 -0.10 6.18
C ALA A 149 0.70 -0.78 4.83
N GLY A 150 0.61 -2.12 4.77
CA GLY A 150 0.87 -2.85 3.54
C GLY A 150 -0.07 -4.02 3.29
N HIS A 151 -0.25 -4.36 2.02
CA HIS A 151 -0.94 -5.56 1.59
C HIS A 151 -0.15 -6.24 0.48
N TRP A 152 0.01 -7.55 0.60
CA TRP A 152 0.85 -8.35 -0.30
C TRP A 152 0.02 -9.50 -0.84
N SER A 153 0.00 -9.66 -2.15
CA SER A 153 -0.52 -10.87 -2.80
C SER A 153 0.64 -11.81 -3.07
N THR A 154 0.71 -12.91 -2.32
CA THR A 154 1.78 -13.92 -2.49
C THR A 154 1.64 -14.70 -3.80
N THR A 155 0.44 -14.77 -4.36
CA THR A 155 0.16 -15.45 -5.62
C THR A 155 -0.81 -14.64 -6.47
N HIS A 156 -0.52 -14.56 -7.76
CA HIS A 156 -1.53 -14.29 -8.78
C HIS A 156 -1.11 -15.03 -10.04
N THR A 157 -2.07 -15.53 -10.80
CA THR A 157 -1.78 -16.16 -12.08
C THR A 157 -1.39 -15.07 -13.07
N CYS A 158 -0.11 -15.01 -13.43
CA CYS A 158 0.34 -14.17 -14.53
C CYS A 158 -0.19 -14.73 -15.84
N PRO A 159 -1.12 -14.05 -16.53
CA PRO A 159 -1.39 -14.41 -17.92
C PRO A 159 -0.10 -14.25 -18.74
N PRO A 160 0.09 -15.05 -19.79
CA PRO A 160 1.19 -14.82 -20.71
C PRO A 160 1.11 -13.40 -21.27
N HIS A 161 2.26 -12.73 -21.37
CA HIS A 161 2.31 -11.39 -21.93
C HIS A 161 1.82 -11.46 -23.39
N PRO A 162 0.84 -10.65 -23.80
CA PRO A 162 0.42 -10.61 -25.19
C PRO A 162 1.62 -10.24 -26.06
N THR A 163 1.86 -10.99 -27.13
CA THR A 163 2.95 -10.74 -28.09
C THR A 163 2.85 -9.37 -28.78
N HIS A 164 1.66 -8.75 -28.74
CA HIS A 164 1.35 -7.45 -29.35
C HIS A 164 0.82 -6.44 -28.34
N ALA A 165 1.16 -6.57 -27.05
CA ALA A 165 0.79 -5.53 -26.10
C ALA A 165 1.46 -4.20 -26.53
N PRO A 166 0.74 -3.07 -26.49
CA PRO A 166 1.34 -1.75 -26.69
C PRO A 166 2.54 -1.57 -25.77
N ASP A 167 3.62 -0.95 -26.26
CA ASP A 167 4.74 -0.58 -25.40
C ASP A 167 4.25 0.42 -24.36
N ASP A 168 4.32 0.02 -23.10
CA ASP A 168 3.97 0.86 -21.97
C ASP A 168 5.14 1.74 -21.50
N GLY A 169 6.25 1.74 -22.24
CA GLY A 169 7.47 2.49 -21.94
C GLY A 169 8.38 1.81 -20.91
N PHE A 170 7.93 0.70 -20.31
CA PHE A 170 8.67 -0.03 -19.28
C PHE A 170 9.33 -1.31 -19.82
N GLY A 171 8.94 -1.73 -21.03
CA GLY A 171 9.48 -2.88 -21.75
C GLY A 171 9.02 -4.23 -21.18
N ALA A 172 9.26 -5.32 -21.92
CA ALA A 172 8.86 -6.67 -21.52
C ALA A 172 9.52 -7.17 -20.22
#